data_AF-A0A0U5NIV9-F1
#
_entry.id   AF-A0A0U5NIV9-F1
#
_cell.length_a   1.000
_cell.length_b   1.000
_cell.length_c   1.000
_cell.angle_alpha   90.00
_cell.angle_beta   90.00
_cell.angle_gamma   90.00
#
_symmetry.space_group_name_H-M   'P 1'
#
loop_
_entity.id
_entity.type
_entity.pdbx_description
1 polymer ?
#
loop_
_entity_poly.entity_id
_entity_poly.type
_entity_poly.pdbx_seq_one_letter_code
_entity_poly.pdbx_strand_id
1 'polypeptide(L)'
;MGQMCDVCKEKTAVISIQGKGQYCYDCHNKMMLELYGMSDTFEYSKIISVIEPGGKLHTFEVNHIILGSIVTWEAKEKHGNYEFRVISDIGENGAEVAQKLFKKIIDGVCTKTLDISNGAFGKSVSIKDKGVIQIIEDERRDYAPAFKIDDEIFTPEEFGKLLQRFSGFNMQFQIHDGSDPLLGEHEYLIPTYITKESLLEEFEEALAIHSDRGFVSYKNTIAFEDVFYKINDKLHVIDQARNRDYAQEIGRELAKRLYVIETDDDYFPFNLIELVRA
;
A
#
# COMPACT_ATOMS: atom_id res chain seq x y z
N MET A 1 -11.59 12.03 28.79
CA MET A 1 -12.87 11.39 28.38
C MET A 1 -13.23 11.98 27.04
N GLY A 2 -13.28 11.17 25.97
CA GLY A 2 -13.67 11.64 24.65
C GLY A 2 -15.13 12.08 24.63
N GLN A 3 -15.45 13.08 23.79
CA GLN A 3 -16.84 13.50 23.58
C GLN A 3 -17.64 12.35 22.95
N MET A 4 -18.94 12.25 23.25
CA MET A 4 -19.83 11.24 22.66
C MET A 4 -20.28 11.69 21.27
N CYS A 5 -20.58 10.75 20.38
CA CYS A 5 -21.13 11.02 19.05
C CYS A 5 -22.47 11.75 19.13
N ASP A 6 -22.63 12.79 18.32
CA ASP A 6 -23.83 13.63 18.30
C ASP A 6 -25.07 12.96 17.72
N VAL A 7 -24.88 11.88 16.98
CA VAL A 7 -25.97 11.13 16.33
C VAL A 7 -26.41 9.95 17.19
N CYS A 8 -25.52 9.00 17.45
CA CYS A 8 -25.91 7.79 18.20
C CYS A 8 -25.86 7.95 19.72
N LYS A 9 -25.08 8.90 20.26
CA LYS A 9 -24.85 9.10 21.71
C LYS A 9 -24.32 7.88 22.47
N GLU A 10 -23.98 6.79 21.78
CA GLU A 10 -23.49 5.52 22.36
C GLU A 10 -21.98 5.34 22.22
N LYS A 11 -21.38 5.88 21.16
CA LYS A 11 -19.97 5.69 20.81
C LYS A 11 -19.19 6.99 21.00
N THR A 12 -17.92 6.89 21.37
CA THR A 12 -17.00 8.04 21.41
C THR A 12 -16.88 8.66 20.01
N ALA A 13 -16.99 9.98 19.95
CA ALA A 13 -16.70 10.75 18.75
C ALA A 13 -15.19 10.77 18.49
N VAL A 14 -14.83 10.51 17.24
CA VAL A 14 -13.46 10.48 16.74
C VAL A 14 -13.29 11.39 15.52
N ILE A 15 -14.39 11.91 14.97
CA ILE A 15 -14.41 12.81 13.82
C ILE A 15 -15.10 14.10 14.22
N SER A 16 -14.41 15.22 14.05
CA SER A 16 -14.92 16.56 14.32
C SER A 16 -15.07 17.34 13.01
N ILE A 17 -16.29 17.68 12.62
CA ILE A 17 -16.54 18.54 11.46
C ILE A 17 -16.93 19.93 11.94
N GLN A 18 -16.08 20.91 11.64
CA GLN A 18 -16.29 22.30 12.06
C GLN A 18 -17.67 22.80 11.59
N GLY A 19 -18.48 23.27 12.55
CA GLY A 19 -19.83 23.79 12.27
C GLY A 19 -20.92 22.73 12.02
N LYS A 20 -20.59 21.43 12.03
CA LYS A 20 -21.60 20.35 11.87
C LYS A 20 -21.77 19.49 13.13
N GLY A 21 -20.68 19.13 13.80
CA GLY A 21 -20.75 18.34 15.04
C GLY A 21 -19.64 17.30 15.16
N GLN A 22 -19.81 16.41 16.13
CA GLN A 22 -18.89 15.35 16.52
C GLN A 22 -19.48 13.96 16.21
N TYR A 23 -18.74 13.12 15.51
CA TYR A 23 -19.24 11.85 14.98
C TYR A 23 -18.33 10.67 15.34
N CYS A 24 -18.93 9.50 15.56
CA CYS A 24 -18.20 8.23 15.48
C CYS A 24 -18.06 7.80 14.01
N TYR A 25 -17.16 6.85 13.72
CA TYR A 25 -16.95 6.33 12.36
C TYR A 25 -18.26 5.89 11.69
N ASP A 26 -19.05 5.04 12.36
CA ASP A 26 -20.27 4.48 11.76
C ASP A 26 -21.30 5.57 11.39
N CYS A 27 -21.53 6.56 12.27
CA CYS A 27 -22.46 7.65 11.99
C CYS A 27 -21.96 8.59 10.90
N HIS A 28 -20.66 8.87 10.88
CA HIS A 28 -20.03 9.67 9.83
C HIS A 28 -20.12 8.99 8.47
N ASN A 29 -19.73 7.72 8.40
CA ASN A 29 -19.69 6.97 7.13
C ASN A 29 -21.09 6.78 6.56
N LYS A 30 -22.10 6.51 7.41
CA LYS A 30 -23.49 6.47 6.99
C LYS A 30 -23.94 7.78 6.34
N MET A 31 -23.63 8.92 6.98
CA MET A 31 -23.92 10.25 6.42
C MET A 31 -23.23 10.45 5.07
N MET A 32 -21.97 10.04 4.93
CA MET A 32 -21.22 10.17 3.68
C MET A 32 -21.82 9.30 2.56
N LEU A 33 -22.18 8.06 2.84
CA LEU A 33 -22.81 7.16 1.87
C LEU A 33 -24.16 7.69 1.40
N GLU A 34 -24.97 8.24 2.30
CA GLU A 34 -26.25 8.89 1.96
C GLU A 34 -26.05 10.05 0.98
N LEU A 35 -24.98 10.84 1.11
CA LEU A 35 -24.65 11.92 0.16
C LEU A 35 -24.32 11.41 -1.25
N TYR A 36 -23.76 10.21 -1.36
CA TYR A 36 -23.44 9.57 -2.63
C TYR A 36 -24.58 8.66 -3.15
N GLY A 37 -25.71 8.59 -2.45
CA GLY A 37 -26.83 7.70 -2.82
C GLY A 37 -26.47 6.21 -2.70
N MET A 38 -25.47 5.88 -1.87
CA MET A 38 -24.99 4.52 -1.66
C MET A 38 -25.49 3.97 -0.31
N SER A 39 -25.62 2.65 -0.22
CA SER A 39 -25.85 1.94 1.04
C SER A 39 -24.53 1.46 1.62
N ASP A 40 -24.46 1.32 2.95
CA ASP A 40 -23.31 0.71 3.62
C ASP A 40 -23.27 -0.79 3.33
N THR A 41 -22.28 -1.19 2.53
CA THR A 41 -22.01 -2.59 2.17
C THR A 41 -20.69 -3.09 2.75
N PHE A 42 -20.08 -2.33 3.68
CA PHE A 42 -18.78 -2.68 4.24
C PHE A 42 -18.92 -3.76 5.33
N GLU A 43 -18.97 -5.03 4.91
CA GLU A 43 -18.94 -6.17 5.83
C GLU A 43 -17.50 -6.69 6.01
N TYR A 44 -16.91 -6.43 7.18
CA TYR A 44 -15.56 -6.90 7.53
C TYR A 44 -15.42 -7.06 9.05
N SER A 45 -14.42 -7.84 9.47
CA SER A 45 -14.11 -7.98 10.90
C SER A 45 -13.46 -6.71 11.44
N LYS A 46 -14.07 -6.09 12.45
CA LYS A 46 -13.47 -4.95 13.18
C LYS A 46 -12.28 -5.35 14.05
N ILE A 47 -12.05 -6.65 14.25
CA ILE A 47 -10.90 -7.18 14.99
C ILE A 47 -10.16 -8.18 14.12
N ILE A 48 -8.86 -7.97 13.97
CA ILE A 48 -7.95 -8.88 13.26
C ILE A 48 -6.87 -9.32 14.23
N SER A 49 -6.50 -10.60 14.20
CA SER A 49 -5.40 -11.13 14.98
C SER A 49 -4.39 -11.84 14.10
N VAL A 50 -3.11 -11.58 14.33
CA VAL A 50 -1.97 -12.19 13.62
C VAL A 50 -0.97 -12.72 14.64
N ILE A 51 -0.45 -13.92 14.42
CA ILE A 51 0.63 -14.49 15.24
C ILE A 51 1.92 -14.32 14.45
N GLU A 52 2.90 -13.60 15.00
CA GLU A 52 4.22 -13.46 14.37
C GLU A 52 5.02 -14.78 14.45
N PRO A 53 6.09 -14.96 13.66
CA PRO A 53 6.92 -16.17 13.70
C PRO A 53 7.50 -16.52 15.09
N GLY A 54 7.69 -15.52 15.96
CA GLY A 54 8.11 -15.69 17.36
C GLY A 54 6.99 -16.13 18.32
N GLY A 55 5.75 -16.27 17.85
CA GLY A 55 4.60 -16.72 18.63
C GLY A 55 3.83 -15.62 19.37
N LYS A 56 4.25 -14.35 19.28
CA LYS A 56 3.50 -13.22 19.85
C LYS A 56 2.20 -13.01 19.06
N LEU A 57 1.09 -12.93 19.79
CA LEU A 57 -0.22 -12.59 19.24
C LEU A 57 -0.35 -11.07 19.18
N HIS A 58 -0.59 -10.55 17.98
CA HIS A 58 -0.92 -9.16 17.71
C HIS A 58 -2.42 -9.06 17.43
N THR A 59 -3.10 -8.10 18.04
CA THR A 59 -4.54 -7.87 17.84
C THR A 59 -4.79 -6.43 17.44
N PHE A 60 -5.48 -6.26 16.33
CA PHE A 60 -5.74 -4.98 15.66
C PHE A 60 -7.21 -4.63 15.72
N GLU A 61 -7.50 -3.36 15.93
CA GLU A 61 -8.81 -2.75 15.68
C GLU A 61 -8.82 -2.14 14.29
N VAL A 62 -9.77 -2.58 13.47
CA VAL A 62 -9.95 -2.09 12.10
C VAL A 62 -11.09 -1.10 12.07
N ASN A 63 -10.82 0.07 11.51
CA ASN A 63 -11.81 1.10 11.25
C ASN A 63 -11.65 1.60 9.81
N HIS A 64 -12.69 2.18 9.25
CA HIS A 64 -12.58 2.95 8.02
C HIS A 64 -13.29 4.29 8.16
N ILE A 65 -12.87 5.26 7.34
CA ILE A 65 -13.48 6.58 7.23
C ILE A 65 -13.65 6.95 5.76
N ILE A 66 -14.84 7.43 5.39
CA ILE A 66 -15.13 7.89 4.03
C ILE A 66 -14.85 9.39 3.95
N LEU A 67 -13.90 9.80 3.13
CA LEU A 67 -13.49 11.20 2.95
C LEU A 67 -13.67 11.60 1.48
N GLY A 68 -14.80 12.22 1.17
CA GLY A 68 -15.16 12.49 -0.22
C GLY A 68 -15.36 11.19 -1.00
N SER A 69 -14.64 11.01 -2.11
CA SER A 69 -14.72 9.81 -2.96
C SER A 69 -13.79 8.67 -2.53
N ILE A 70 -12.95 8.88 -1.51
CA ILE A 70 -12.02 7.86 -1.02
C ILE A 70 -12.45 7.31 0.34
N VAL A 71 -12.04 6.08 0.62
CA VAL A 71 -12.22 5.41 1.90
C VAL A 71 -10.83 5.06 2.44
N THR A 72 -10.52 5.59 3.61
CA THR A 72 -9.28 5.26 4.33
C THR A 72 -9.58 4.15 5.34
N TRP A 73 -8.87 3.05 5.25
CA TRP A 73 -8.96 1.92 6.16
C TRP A 73 -7.73 1.86 7.03
N GLU A 74 -7.90 1.72 8.33
CA GLU A 74 -6.84 1.77 9.31
C GLU A 74 -6.96 0.61 10.29
N ALA A 75 -5.83 -0.05 10.54
CA ALA A 75 -5.68 -1.07 11.56
C ALA A 75 -4.68 -0.59 12.61
N LYS A 76 -5.13 -0.45 13.86
CA LYS A 76 -4.32 -0.06 15.01
C LYS A 76 -4.20 -1.21 15.99
N GLU A 77 -2.98 -1.53 16.42
CA GLU A 77 -2.78 -2.56 17.42
C GLU A 77 -3.30 -2.13 18.80
N LYS A 78 -4.02 -3.00 19.51
CA LYS A 78 -4.60 -2.68 20.83
C LYS A 78 -3.54 -2.45 21.92
N HIS A 79 -2.45 -3.22 21.87
CA HIS A 79 -1.44 -3.30 22.93
C HIS A 79 -0.01 -3.23 22.38
N GLY A 80 0.14 -2.53 21.27
CA GLY A 80 1.43 -2.29 20.63
C GLY A 80 1.37 -1.04 19.78
N ASN A 81 2.38 -0.85 18.96
CA ASN A 81 2.60 0.37 18.18
C ASN A 81 2.33 0.14 16.69
N TYR A 82 2.10 -1.09 16.23
CA TYR A 82 1.82 -1.33 14.82
C TYR A 82 0.56 -0.60 14.34
N GLU A 83 0.69 0.04 13.19
CA GLU A 83 -0.39 0.75 12.51
C GLU A 83 -0.25 0.56 11.01
N PHE A 84 -1.35 0.21 10.35
CA PHE A 84 -1.40 -0.04 8.92
C PHE A 84 -2.58 0.68 8.30
N ARG A 85 -2.38 1.22 7.10
CA ARG A 85 -3.41 1.90 6.33
C ARG A 85 -3.49 1.36 4.92
N VAL A 86 -4.69 1.35 4.35
CA VAL A 86 -4.92 1.24 2.90
C VAL A 86 -5.98 2.27 2.48
N ILE A 87 -5.88 2.77 1.26
CA ILE A 87 -6.87 3.68 0.66
C ILE A 87 -7.58 2.94 -0.45
N SER A 88 -8.90 3.11 -0.55
CA SER A 88 -9.74 2.58 -1.61
C SER A 88 -10.70 3.64 -2.11
N ASP A 89 -11.36 3.39 -3.24
CA ASP A 89 -12.45 4.25 -3.70
C ASP A 89 -13.77 3.90 -3.01
N ILE A 90 -14.68 4.88 -2.99
CA ILE A 90 -16.06 4.64 -2.57
C ILE A 90 -16.76 3.72 -3.59
N GLY A 91 -17.29 2.59 -3.11
CA GLY A 91 -17.91 1.57 -3.95
C GLY A 91 -16.98 0.40 -4.34
N GLU A 92 -15.68 0.48 -4.05
CA GLU A 92 -14.82 -0.71 -4.10
C GLU A 92 -15.31 -1.78 -3.13
N ASN A 93 -15.10 -3.05 -3.47
CA ASN A 93 -15.52 -4.18 -2.64
C ASN A 93 -14.78 -4.16 -1.29
N GLY A 94 -15.52 -3.83 -0.22
CA GLY A 94 -14.95 -3.74 1.13
C GLY A 94 -14.26 -5.01 1.62
N ALA A 95 -14.71 -6.19 1.18
CA ALA A 95 -14.06 -7.46 1.54
C ALA A 95 -12.67 -7.60 0.89
N GLU A 96 -12.52 -7.17 -0.37
CA GLU A 96 -11.24 -7.16 -1.07
C GLU A 96 -10.27 -6.16 -0.44
N VAL A 97 -10.75 -4.97 -0.09
CA VAL A 97 -9.92 -3.96 0.59
C VAL A 97 -9.50 -4.43 1.98
N ALA A 98 -10.40 -5.08 2.72
CA ALA A 98 -10.09 -5.68 4.01
C ALA A 98 -9.03 -6.79 3.89
N GLN A 99 -9.05 -7.59 2.81
CA GLN A 99 -8.01 -8.57 2.53
C GLN A 99 -6.65 -7.90 2.21
N LYS A 100 -6.64 -6.81 1.45
CA LYS A 100 -5.41 -6.01 1.20
C LYS A 100 -4.82 -5.50 2.52
N LEU A 101 -5.65 -4.94 3.40
CA LEU A 101 -5.24 -4.50 4.73
C LEU A 101 -4.71 -5.66 5.57
N PHE A 102 -5.40 -6.80 5.59
CA PHE A 102 -4.97 -7.99 6.32
C PHE A 102 -3.62 -8.51 5.85
N LYS A 103 -3.40 -8.59 4.53
CA LYS A 103 -2.11 -8.94 3.95
C LYS A 103 -1.02 -7.96 4.40
N LYS A 104 -1.28 -6.65 4.37
CA LYS A 104 -0.34 -5.62 4.83
C LYS A 104 0.03 -5.78 6.31
N ILE A 105 -0.94 -6.13 7.17
CA ILE A 105 -0.69 -6.43 8.58
C ILE A 105 0.26 -7.63 8.70
N ILE A 106 -0.02 -8.73 7.99
CA ILE A 106 0.84 -9.92 8.02
C ILE A 106 2.25 -9.56 7.58
N ASP A 107 2.39 -8.88 6.44
CA ASP A 107 3.70 -8.54 5.88
C ASP A 107 4.49 -7.66 6.86
N GLY A 108 3.86 -6.66 7.48
CA GLY A 108 4.51 -5.76 8.44
C GLY A 108 4.80 -6.37 9.81
N VAL A 109 3.99 -7.31 10.29
CA VAL A 109 4.21 -7.99 11.58
C VAL A 109 5.26 -9.10 11.44
N CYS A 110 5.20 -9.87 10.36
CA CYS A 110 6.07 -11.03 10.16
C CYS A 110 7.46 -10.66 9.61
N THR A 111 7.58 -9.54 8.89
CA THR A 111 8.86 -9.09 8.32
C THR A 111 9.55 -8.11 9.27
N LYS A 112 10.32 -8.62 10.23
CA LYS A 112 11.01 -7.78 11.22
C LYS A 112 12.12 -6.93 10.62
N THR A 113 12.14 -5.66 10.98
CA THR A 113 13.16 -4.68 10.59
C THR A 113 14.33 -4.65 11.56
N LEU A 114 14.09 -4.95 12.84
CA LEU A 114 15.12 -5.04 13.86
C LEU A 114 15.73 -6.44 13.91
N ASP A 115 17.01 -6.49 14.23
CA ASP A 115 17.74 -7.68 14.64
C ASP A 115 18.10 -7.55 16.12
N ILE A 116 17.64 -8.52 16.91
CA ILE A 116 17.79 -8.54 18.36
C ILE A 116 18.65 -9.75 18.71
N SER A 117 19.86 -9.49 19.21
CA SER A 117 20.76 -10.53 19.69
C SER A 117 20.98 -10.42 21.19
N ASN A 118 20.82 -11.54 21.89
CA ASN A 118 21.15 -11.66 23.31
C ASN A 118 22.59 -12.15 23.44
N GLY A 119 23.52 -11.22 23.65
CA GLY A 119 24.93 -11.53 23.86
C GLY A 119 25.30 -11.63 25.34
N ALA A 120 26.55 -12.04 25.63
CA ALA A 120 27.08 -12.08 27.00
C ALA A 120 27.07 -10.71 27.71
N PHE A 121 26.99 -9.61 26.96
CA PHE A 121 26.96 -8.23 27.46
C PHE A 121 25.56 -7.60 27.46
N GLY A 122 24.51 -8.39 27.22
CA GLY A 122 23.11 -7.94 27.21
C GLY A 122 22.42 -7.99 25.85
N LYS A 123 21.19 -7.46 25.79
CA LYS A 123 20.39 -7.31 24.57
C LYS A 123 21.03 -6.22 23.71
N SER A 124 21.50 -6.57 22.51
CA SER A 124 21.86 -5.59 21.48
C SER A 124 20.80 -5.58 20.40
N VAL A 125 20.41 -4.37 20.01
CA VAL A 125 19.42 -4.11 18.95
C VAL A 125 20.13 -3.40 17.82
N SER A 126 19.99 -3.92 16.60
CA SER A 126 20.48 -3.27 15.38
C SER A 126 19.40 -3.31 14.31
N ILE A 127 19.49 -2.46 13.30
CA ILE A 127 18.60 -2.53 12.15
C ILE A 127 19.14 -3.52 11.12
N LYS A 128 18.27 -4.25 10.44
CA LYS A 128 18.65 -5.06 9.28
C LYS A 128 19.05 -4.16 8.09
N ASP A 129 19.63 -4.78 7.07
CA ASP A 129 19.94 -4.13 5.79
C ASP A 129 18.70 -3.68 5.01
N LYS A 130 17.54 -4.25 5.33
CA LYS A 130 16.24 -3.90 4.77
C LYS A 130 15.15 -3.99 5.84
N GLY A 131 14.14 -3.12 5.73
CA GLY A 131 12.91 -3.19 6.50
C GLY A 131 12.04 -1.96 6.29
N VAL A 132 11.05 -1.80 7.16
CA VAL A 132 10.06 -0.72 7.14
C VAL A 132 10.23 0.14 8.38
N ILE A 133 10.31 1.46 8.17
CA ILE A 133 10.41 2.46 9.22
C ILE A 133 9.28 3.46 9.00
N GLN A 134 8.45 3.69 10.01
CA GLN A 134 7.47 4.77 9.98
C GLN A 134 8.06 6.00 10.66
N ILE A 135 7.99 7.15 9.97
CA ILE A 135 8.33 8.45 10.56
C ILE A 135 7.05 8.99 11.21
N ILE A 136 7.12 9.28 12.51
CA ILE A 136 5.98 9.73 13.31
C ILE A 136 6.33 11.01 14.07
N GLU A 137 5.32 11.73 14.55
CA GLU A 137 5.49 12.76 15.56
C GLU A 137 5.29 12.14 16.94
N ASP A 138 6.26 12.29 17.84
CA ASP A 138 6.15 11.81 19.21
C ASP A 138 5.48 12.87 20.09
N GLU A 139 4.19 12.68 20.36
CA GLU A 139 3.38 13.56 21.21
C GLU A 139 3.98 13.73 22.63
N ARG A 140 4.77 12.76 23.11
CA ARG A 140 5.42 12.83 24.43
C ARG A 140 6.66 13.71 24.43
N ARG A 141 7.16 14.07 23.25
CA ARG A 141 8.37 14.87 23.04
C ARG A 141 8.08 16.11 22.20
N ASP A 142 6.99 16.81 22.53
CA ASP A 142 6.62 18.07 21.87
C ASP A 142 6.50 17.92 20.34
N TYR A 143 5.89 16.81 19.91
CA TYR A 143 5.71 16.46 18.49
C TYR A 143 7.02 16.38 17.69
N ALA A 144 8.14 16.11 18.37
CA ALA A 144 9.42 15.91 17.70
C ALA A 144 9.37 14.66 16.79
N PRO A 145 10.08 14.66 15.65
CA PRO A 145 10.18 13.49 14.80
C PRO A 145 10.75 12.29 15.55
N ALA A 146 10.12 11.14 15.36
CA ALA A 146 10.56 9.85 15.87
C ALA A 146 10.36 8.76 14.81
N PHE A 147 10.96 7.60 15.05
CA PHE A 147 10.97 6.47 14.14
C PHE A 147 10.31 5.27 14.81
N LYS A 148 9.18 4.84 14.29
CA LYS A 148 8.52 3.62 14.72
C LYS A 148 9.01 2.47 13.85
N ILE A 149 9.65 1.50 14.49
CA ILE A 149 10.28 0.34 13.83
C ILE A 149 9.83 -0.91 14.56
N ASP A 150 9.20 -1.83 13.82
CA ASP A 150 8.46 -2.95 14.40
C ASP A 150 7.48 -2.45 15.48
N ASP A 151 7.62 -2.91 16.73
CA ASP A 151 6.75 -2.54 17.87
C ASP A 151 7.44 -1.54 18.83
N GLU A 152 8.53 -0.90 18.42
CA GLU A 152 9.29 0.04 19.26
C GLU A 152 9.37 1.44 18.61
N ILE A 153 9.46 2.49 19.44
CA ILE A 153 9.61 3.89 19.01
C ILE A 153 11.01 4.35 19.40
N PHE A 154 11.72 4.91 18.43
CA PHE A 154 13.09 5.39 18.57
C PHE A 154 13.17 6.89 18.33
N THR A 155 13.93 7.57 19.18
CA THR A 155 14.35 8.94 18.95
C THR A 155 15.35 9.02 17.78
N PRO A 156 15.55 10.21 17.17
CA PRO A 156 16.58 10.37 16.14
C PRO A 156 17.98 9.93 16.57
N GLU A 157 18.35 10.19 17.83
CA GLU A 157 19.62 9.78 18.40
C GLU A 157 19.74 8.26 18.55
N GLU A 158 18.66 7.58 18.95
CA GLU A 158 18.63 6.12 19.04
C GLU A 158 18.62 5.46 17.66
N PHE A 159 17.88 6.02 16.71
CA PHE A 159 17.91 5.56 15.32
C PHE A 159 19.32 5.65 14.73
N GLY A 160 20.04 6.75 14.99
CA GLY A 160 21.45 6.87 14.61
C GLY A 160 22.34 5.78 15.23
N LYS A 161 22.03 5.30 16.44
CA LYS A 161 22.74 4.17 17.05
C LYS A 161 22.42 2.84 16.37
N LEU A 162 21.18 2.62 15.95
CA LEU A 162 20.79 1.41 15.22
C LEU A 162 21.57 1.25 13.90
N LEU A 163 21.95 2.36 13.27
CA LEU A 163 22.72 2.40 12.02
C LEU A 163 24.23 2.19 12.19
N GLN A 164 24.77 2.11 13.40
CA GLN A 164 26.22 2.05 13.63
C GLN A 164 26.93 0.91 12.89
N ARG A 165 26.26 -0.24 12.72
CA ARG A 165 26.80 -1.39 11.96
C ARG A 165 27.08 -1.07 10.49
N PHE A 166 26.49 -0.01 9.94
CA PHE A 166 26.63 0.44 8.57
C PHE A 166 27.58 1.65 8.44
N SER A 167 28.44 1.90 9.43
CA SER A 167 29.45 2.94 9.33
C SER A 167 30.35 2.72 8.08
N GLY A 168 30.41 3.72 7.20
CA GLY A 168 31.13 3.65 5.92
C GLY A 168 30.31 3.18 4.71
N PHE A 169 29.02 2.90 4.89
CA PHE A 169 28.10 2.50 3.82
C PHE A 169 27.27 3.70 3.34
N ASN A 170 26.66 3.59 2.15
CA ASN A 170 25.71 4.56 1.63
C ASN A 170 24.28 4.07 1.88
N MET A 171 23.39 4.97 2.32
CA MET A 171 21.95 4.71 2.46
C MET A 171 21.21 5.23 1.23
N GLN A 172 20.40 4.37 0.62
CA GLN A 172 19.41 4.75 -0.40
C GLN A 172 18.01 4.50 0.18
N PHE A 173 17.08 5.42 -0.05
CA PHE A 173 15.73 5.31 0.50
C PHE A 173 14.67 5.88 -0.45
N GLN A 174 13.44 5.42 -0.28
CA GLN A 174 12.23 5.99 -0.86
C GLN A 174 11.22 6.23 0.28
N ILE A 175 10.50 7.35 0.22
CA ILE A 175 9.48 7.71 1.21
C ILE A 175 8.11 7.53 0.56
N HIS A 176 7.26 6.79 1.24
CA HIS A 176 5.92 6.41 0.79
C HIS A 176 4.87 6.84 1.80
N ASP A 177 3.61 6.97 1.37
CA ASP A 177 2.51 7.15 2.31
C ASP A 177 2.29 5.87 3.12
N GLY A 178 1.76 6.00 4.33
CA GLY A 178 1.38 4.84 5.15
C GLY A 178 0.33 3.93 4.50
N SER A 179 -0.36 4.38 3.44
CA SER A 179 -1.25 3.57 2.60
C SER A 179 -0.55 2.64 1.62
N ASP A 180 0.68 2.96 1.22
CA ASP A 180 1.39 2.28 0.14
C ASP A 180 1.86 0.87 0.55
N PRO A 181 2.05 -0.07 -0.39
CA PRO A 181 2.53 -1.42 -0.09
C PRO A 181 3.85 -1.41 0.71
N LEU A 182 3.99 -2.38 1.61
CA LEU A 182 5.25 -2.61 2.32
C LEU A 182 6.16 -3.50 1.48
N LEU A 183 7.48 -3.32 1.60
CA LEU A 183 8.45 -4.24 1.02
C LEU A 183 8.29 -5.63 1.66
N GLY A 184 7.87 -6.62 0.88
CA GLY A 184 7.82 -8.02 1.29
C GLY A 184 9.22 -8.61 1.49
N GLU A 185 9.32 -9.77 2.15
CA GLU A 185 10.61 -10.39 2.55
C GLU A 185 11.64 -10.51 1.40
N HIS A 186 11.19 -10.82 0.18
CA HIS A 186 12.05 -11.01 -0.99
C HIS A 186 12.05 -9.84 -1.99
N GLU A 187 11.48 -8.69 -1.63
CA GLU A 187 11.41 -7.50 -2.50
C GLU A 187 12.52 -6.49 -2.17
N TYR A 188 13.13 -5.85 -3.16
CA TYR A 188 14.22 -4.91 -2.90
C TYR A 188 13.97 -3.59 -3.62
N LEU A 189 14.42 -2.50 -3.02
CA LEU A 189 14.52 -1.22 -3.72
C LEU A 189 15.68 -1.32 -4.70
N ILE A 190 15.36 -1.43 -5.98
CA ILE A 190 16.34 -1.45 -7.06
C ILE A 190 16.24 -0.13 -7.81
N PRO A 191 17.32 0.65 -7.94
CA PRO A 191 17.35 1.77 -8.86
C PRO A 191 17.08 1.26 -10.27
N THR A 192 15.96 1.69 -10.84
CA THR A 192 15.57 1.36 -12.20
C THR A 192 15.37 2.65 -12.99
N TYR A 193 15.83 2.64 -14.24
CA TYR A 193 15.60 3.74 -15.16
C TYR A 193 14.43 3.35 -16.06
N ILE A 194 13.24 3.85 -15.73
CA ILE A 194 12.03 3.58 -16.52
C ILE A 194 11.79 4.79 -17.41
N THR A 195 11.89 4.59 -18.71
CA THR A 195 11.57 5.59 -19.74
C THR A 195 10.43 5.12 -20.61
N LYS A 196 9.79 6.07 -21.29
CA LYS A 196 8.84 5.76 -22.36
C LYS A 196 9.48 4.84 -23.39
N GLU A 197 10.69 5.15 -23.84
CA GLU A 197 11.41 4.39 -24.87
C GLU A 197 11.66 2.95 -24.41
N SER A 198 12.17 2.76 -23.19
CA SER A 198 12.44 1.41 -22.67
C SER A 198 11.17 0.59 -22.49
N LEU A 199 10.06 1.19 -22.05
CA LEU A 199 8.79 0.46 -21.91
C LEU A 199 8.19 0.08 -23.26
N LEU A 200 8.26 0.96 -24.25
CA LEU A 200 7.80 0.66 -25.62
C LEU A 200 8.69 -0.39 -26.28
N GLU A 201 10.00 -0.37 -26.04
CA GLU A 201 10.93 -1.41 -26.52
C GLU A 201 10.60 -2.78 -25.91
N GLU A 202 10.46 -2.86 -24.58
CA GLU A 202 10.05 -4.10 -23.89
C GLU A 202 8.70 -4.63 -24.40
N PHE A 203 7.76 -3.72 -24.69
CA PHE A 203 6.48 -4.09 -25.29
C PHE A 203 6.64 -4.72 -26.68
N GLU A 204 7.42 -4.10 -27.56
CA GLU A 204 7.65 -4.62 -28.91
C GLU A 204 8.44 -5.94 -28.88
N GLU A 205 9.38 -6.10 -27.95
CA GLU A 205 10.07 -7.38 -27.70
C GLU A 205 9.10 -8.47 -27.29
N ALA A 206 8.23 -8.19 -26.31
CA ALA A 206 7.19 -9.14 -25.87
C ALA A 206 6.30 -9.54 -27.04
N LEU A 207 5.88 -8.57 -27.86
CA LEU A 207 5.05 -8.84 -29.02
C LEU A 207 5.80 -9.66 -30.07
N ALA A 208 7.06 -9.37 -30.35
CA ALA A 208 7.87 -10.12 -31.30
C ALA A 208 8.08 -11.58 -30.88
N ILE A 209 8.17 -11.86 -29.57
CA ILE A 209 8.32 -13.21 -29.03
C ILE A 209 7.01 -14.01 -29.12
N HIS A 210 5.88 -13.35 -28.88
CA HIS A 210 4.58 -14.03 -28.72
C HIS A 210 3.66 -13.94 -29.96
N SER A 211 4.06 -13.22 -31.00
CA SER A 211 3.33 -13.10 -32.27
C SER A 211 4.05 -13.77 -33.43
N ASP A 212 3.28 -14.22 -34.42
CA ASP A 212 3.80 -14.55 -35.76
C ASP A 212 3.43 -13.40 -36.71
N ARG A 213 4.44 -12.64 -37.16
CA ARG A 213 4.26 -11.47 -38.03
C ARG A 213 3.27 -10.43 -37.50
N GLY A 214 3.22 -10.25 -36.18
CA GLY A 214 2.31 -9.29 -35.53
C GLY A 214 0.91 -9.83 -35.22
N PHE A 215 0.63 -11.10 -35.53
CA PHE A 215 -0.57 -11.81 -35.12
C PHE A 215 -0.34 -12.60 -33.83
N VAL A 216 -1.12 -12.34 -32.79
CA VAL A 216 -1.09 -13.09 -31.52
C VAL A 216 -2.24 -14.08 -31.52
N SER A 217 -1.93 -15.39 -31.55
CA SER A 217 -2.98 -16.42 -31.43
C SER A 217 -3.48 -16.54 -29.99
N TYR A 218 -4.74 -16.96 -29.80
CA TYR A 218 -5.37 -17.29 -28.52
C TYR A 218 -4.54 -18.26 -27.65
N LYS A 219 -3.66 -19.06 -28.26
CA LYS A 219 -2.74 -19.95 -27.53
C LYS A 219 -1.60 -19.21 -26.84
N ASN A 220 -1.25 -18.02 -27.34
CA ASN A 220 -0.16 -17.20 -26.88
C ASN A 220 -0.63 -15.97 -26.09
N THR A 221 -1.93 -15.67 -26.06
CA THR A 221 -2.48 -14.50 -25.34
C THR A 221 -2.07 -14.52 -23.88
N ILE A 222 -2.26 -15.64 -23.17
CA ILE A 222 -1.87 -15.79 -21.75
C ILE A 222 -0.38 -15.48 -21.53
N ALA A 223 0.49 -16.02 -22.39
CA ALA A 223 1.93 -15.80 -22.25
C ALA A 223 2.32 -14.33 -22.52
N PHE A 224 1.65 -13.67 -23.46
CA PHE A 224 1.84 -12.25 -23.71
C PHE A 224 1.31 -11.40 -22.55
N GLU A 225 0.13 -11.72 -22.02
CA GLU A 225 -0.47 -11.05 -20.86
C GLU A 225 0.46 -11.08 -19.65
N ASP A 226 1.04 -12.24 -19.33
CA ASP A 226 2.01 -12.40 -18.23
C ASP A 226 3.23 -11.47 -18.35
N VAL A 227 3.72 -11.25 -19.57
CA VAL A 227 4.82 -10.30 -19.82
C VAL A 227 4.31 -8.86 -19.75
N PHE A 228 3.14 -8.60 -20.31
CA PHE A 228 2.53 -7.28 -20.31
C PHE A 228 2.21 -6.78 -18.90
N TYR A 229 1.80 -7.63 -17.97
CA TYR A 229 1.60 -7.25 -16.57
C TYR A 229 2.86 -6.64 -15.95
N LYS A 230 4.06 -7.12 -16.31
CA LYS A 230 5.33 -6.54 -15.82
C LYS A 230 5.60 -5.15 -16.40
N ILE A 231 5.18 -4.90 -17.64
CA ILE A 231 5.24 -3.58 -18.27
C ILE A 231 4.25 -2.64 -17.57
N ASN A 232 3.05 -3.13 -17.27
CA ASN A 232 2.04 -2.38 -16.52
C ASN A 232 2.50 -2.06 -15.09
N ASP A 233 3.17 -2.98 -14.39
CA ASP A 233 3.75 -2.72 -13.06
C ASP A 233 4.75 -1.56 -13.10
N LYS A 234 5.62 -1.53 -14.12
CA LYS A 234 6.55 -0.41 -14.32
C LYS A 234 5.82 0.89 -14.64
N LEU A 235 4.73 0.85 -15.41
CA LEU A 235 3.89 2.01 -15.67
C LEU A 235 3.27 2.56 -14.38
N HIS A 236 2.76 1.68 -13.51
CA HIS A 236 2.24 2.06 -12.20
C HIS A 236 3.31 2.68 -11.29
N VAL A 237 4.57 2.20 -11.35
CA VAL A 237 5.68 2.84 -10.63
C VAL A 237 5.87 4.30 -11.07
N ILE A 238 5.77 4.60 -12.37
CA ILE A 238 5.86 5.99 -12.88
C ILE A 238 4.69 6.84 -12.37
N ASP A 239 3.47 6.29 -12.39
CA ASP A 239 2.28 6.97 -11.90
C ASP A 239 2.42 7.33 -10.40
N GLN A 240 2.83 6.35 -9.58
CA GLN A 240 3.06 6.52 -8.15
C GLN A 240 4.21 7.48 -7.82
N ALA A 241 5.21 7.60 -8.70
CA ALA A 241 6.30 8.59 -8.58
C ALA A 241 5.85 10.05 -8.81
N ARG A 242 4.53 10.31 -8.80
CA ARG A 242 3.88 11.62 -9.03
C ARG A 242 4.14 12.17 -10.43
N ASN A 243 4.34 11.30 -11.41
CA ASN A 243 4.46 11.66 -12.82
C ASN A 243 3.27 11.11 -13.62
N ARG A 244 2.05 11.36 -13.12
CA ARG A 244 0.80 10.83 -13.66
C ARG A 244 0.56 11.21 -15.11
N ASP A 245 0.82 12.46 -15.50
CA ASP A 245 0.63 12.90 -16.88
C ASP A 245 1.54 12.13 -17.85
N TYR A 246 2.78 11.85 -17.43
CA TYR A 246 3.75 11.07 -18.22
C TYR A 246 3.36 9.59 -18.26
N ALA A 247 2.93 9.00 -17.14
CA ALA A 247 2.39 7.65 -17.11
C ALA A 247 1.17 7.51 -18.05
N GLN A 248 0.22 8.44 -17.99
CA GLN A 248 -0.94 8.46 -18.89
C GLN A 248 -0.55 8.64 -20.36
N GLU A 249 0.49 9.42 -20.66
CA GLU A 249 1.02 9.52 -22.03
C GLU A 249 1.52 8.16 -22.53
N ILE A 250 2.34 7.46 -21.74
CA ILE A 250 2.88 6.15 -22.08
C ILE A 250 1.74 5.12 -22.20
N GLY A 251 0.82 5.11 -21.25
CA GLY A 251 -0.35 4.21 -21.25
C GLY A 251 -1.24 4.40 -22.47
N ARG A 252 -1.47 5.65 -22.90
CA ARG A 252 -2.17 5.94 -24.17
C ARG A 252 -1.44 5.38 -25.39
N GLU A 253 -0.11 5.43 -25.40
CA GLU A 253 0.68 4.92 -26.52
C GLU A 253 0.67 3.38 -26.56
N LEU A 254 0.83 2.72 -25.41
CA LEU A 254 0.68 1.27 -25.26
C LEU A 254 -0.73 0.83 -25.69
N ALA A 255 -1.78 1.54 -25.25
CA ALA A 255 -3.17 1.24 -25.63
C ALA A 255 -3.40 1.35 -27.14
N LYS A 256 -2.86 2.39 -27.79
CA LYS A 256 -2.93 2.51 -29.26
C LYS A 256 -2.25 1.33 -29.94
N ARG A 257 -1.11 0.91 -29.41
CA ARG A 257 -0.33 -0.17 -29.99
C ARG A 257 -0.99 -1.54 -29.81
N LEU A 258 -1.61 -1.79 -28.66
CA LEU A 258 -2.45 -2.97 -28.41
C LEU A 258 -3.62 -3.04 -29.39
N TYR A 259 -4.29 -1.91 -29.64
CA TYR A 259 -5.49 -1.85 -30.50
C TYR A 259 -5.26 -2.34 -31.95
N VAL A 260 -4.01 -2.30 -32.43
CA VAL A 260 -3.67 -2.71 -33.80
C VAL A 260 -3.08 -4.13 -33.88
N ILE A 261 -3.02 -4.87 -32.77
CA ILE A 261 -2.58 -6.27 -32.79
C ILE A 261 -3.70 -7.14 -33.35
N GLU A 262 -3.38 -7.94 -34.35
CA GLU A 262 -4.31 -8.94 -34.89
C GLU A 262 -4.33 -10.18 -33.99
N THR A 263 -5.51 -10.76 -33.78
CA THR A 263 -5.73 -11.91 -32.90
C THR A 263 -6.95 -12.73 -33.33
N ASP A 264 -6.98 -14.01 -32.98
CA ASP A 264 -8.16 -14.90 -33.07
C ASP A 264 -8.86 -15.13 -31.71
N ASP A 265 -8.51 -14.33 -30.70
CA ASP A 265 -9.15 -14.31 -29.38
C ASP A 265 -10.15 -13.14 -29.28
N ASP A 266 -11.38 -13.44 -28.85
CA ASP A 266 -12.48 -12.47 -28.78
C ASP A 266 -12.32 -11.40 -27.68
N TYR A 267 -11.47 -11.66 -26.67
CA TYR A 267 -11.30 -10.80 -25.49
C TYR A 267 -9.98 -10.05 -25.49
N PHE A 268 -8.93 -10.64 -26.07
CA PHE A 268 -7.66 -9.97 -26.25
C PHE A 268 -7.76 -8.90 -27.36
N PRO A 269 -7.13 -7.71 -27.21
CA PRO A 269 -6.37 -7.20 -26.06
C PRO A 269 -7.19 -6.22 -25.17
N PHE A 270 -8.51 -6.31 -25.15
CA PHE A 270 -9.38 -5.29 -24.53
C PHE A 270 -9.12 -5.12 -23.03
N ASN A 271 -8.94 -6.22 -22.30
CA ASN A 271 -8.55 -6.21 -20.89
C ASN A 271 -7.25 -5.42 -20.65
N LEU A 272 -6.23 -5.63 -21.49
CA LEU A 272 -4.93 -4.95 -21.38
C LEU A 272 -5.02 -3.45 -21.69
N ILE A 273 -5.89 -3.07 -22.62
CA ILE A 273 -6.15 -1.67 -22.96
C ILE A 273 -6.76 -0.93 -21.77
N GLU A 274 -7.72 -1.56 -21.06
CA GLU A 274 -8.34 -0.95 -19.88
C GLU A 274 -7.34 -0.81 -18.73
N LEU A 275 -6.41 -1.75 -18.57
CA LEU A 275 -5.35 -1.68 -17.54
C LEU A 275 -4.48 -0.44 -17.66
N VAL A 276 -4.03 -0.10 -18.88
CA VAL A 276 -3.10 1.03 -19.09
C VAL A 276 -3.78 2.39 -19.29
N ARG A 277 -5.12 2.42 -19.27
CA ARG A 277 -5.93 3.65 -19.42
C ARG A 277 -6.36 4.26 -18.09
N ALA A 278 -6.37 3.48 -17.01
CA ALA A 278 -6.68 3.92 -15.64
C ALA A 278 -5.58 4.82 -15.07
#